data_AF-A0A3S1EM54-F1
#
_entry.id   AF-A0A3S1EM54-F1
#
_cell.length_a   1.000
_cell.length_b   1.000
_cell.length_c   1.000
_cell.angle_alpha   90.00
_cell.angle_beta   90.00
_cell.angle_gamma   90.00
#
_symmetry.space_group_name_H-M   'P 1'
#
loop_
_entity.id
_entity.type
_entity.pdbx_description
1 polymer ?
#
loop_
_entity_poly.entity_id
_entity_poly.type
_entity_poly.pdbx_seq_one_letter_code
_entity_poly.pdbx_strand_id
1 'polypeptide(L)' 'MKTDIKVEVERLAADPRITDYDFWRSLKNVNNEIFHIANNNEPIPFDMIRWRAILKQARMKRGHA' A
#
# COMPACT_ATOMS: atom_id res chain seq x y z
N MET A 1 9.23 4.25 16.14
CA MET A 1 8.94 5.42 15.27
C MET A 1 7.51 5.29 14.77
N LYS A 2 6.55 6.06 15.30
CA LYS A 2 5.16 6.05 14.81
C LYS A 2 5.12 6.88 13.53
N THR A 3 5.52 6.30 12.40
CA THR A 3 5.38 6.99 11.12
C THR A 3 3.89 7.08 10.83
N ASP A 4 3.38 8.31 10.82
CA ASP A 4 1.98 8.60 10.57
C ASP A 4 1.62 8.14 9.14
N ILE A 5 0.57 7.33 9.03
CA ILE A 5 0.03 6.84 7.75
C ILE A 5 -0.22 8.02 6.81
N LYS A 6 -0.70 9.15 7.35
CA LYS A 6 -0.98 10.35 6.58
C LYS A 6 0.30 10.91 5.96
N VAL A 7 1.39 11.00 6.72
CA VAL A 7 2.67 11.54 6.22
C VAL A 7 3.22 10.68 5.07
N GLU A 8 3.17 9.34 5.19
CA GLU A 8 3.61 8.47 4.09
C GLU A 8 2.70 8.54 2.87
N VAL A 9 1.39 8.67 3.08
CA VAL A 9 0.43 8.87 1.99
C VAL A 9 0.74 10.16 1.22
N GLU A 10 0.92 11.28 1.93
CA GLU A 10 1.29 12.55 1.31
C GLU A 10 2.60 12.44 0.53
N ARG A 11 3.64 11.85 1.16
CA ARG A 11 4.97 11.71 0.58
C ARG A 11 4.94 10.88 -0.70
N LEU A 12 4.27 9.74 -0.69
CA LEU A 12 4.15 8.86 -1.86
C LEU A 12 3.27 9.49 -2.95
N ALA A 13 2.15 10.10 -2.58
CA ALA A 13 1.26 10.75 -3.54
C ALA A 13 1.97 11.90 -4.27
N ALA A 14 2.86 12.64 -3.60
CA ALA A 14 3.60 13.76 -4.17
C ALA A 14 4.89 13.37 -4.90
N ASP A 15 5.40 12.13 -4.80
CA ASP A 15 6.68 11.73 -5.40
C ASP A 15 6.57 11.50 -6.91
N PRO A 16 7.12 12.38 -7.77
CA PRO A 16 6.99 12.25 -9.22
C PRO A 16 7.77 11.06 -9.81
N ARG A 17 8.67 10.44 -9.03
CA ARG A 17 9.44 9.27 -9.47
C ARG A 17 8.62 7.97 -9.40
N ILE A 18 7.51 7.99 -8.67
CA ILE A 18 6.61 6.85 -8.56
C ILE A 18 5.51 7.05 -9.58
N THR A 19 5.30 6.08 -10.45
CA THR A 19 4.25 6.12 -11.46
C THR A 19 2.96 5.48 -10.95
N ASP A 20 1.83 5.69 -11.61
CA ASP A 20 0.58 5.00 -11.25
C ASP A 20 0.67 3.48 -11.47
N TYR A 21 1.52 3.06 -12.41
CA TYR A 21 1.84 1.65 -12.60
C TYR A 21 2.53 1.06 -11.37
N ASP A 22 3.45 1.79 -10.75
CA ASP A 22 4.14 1.33 -9.53
C ASP A 22 3.16 1.16 -8.37
N PHE A 23 2.20 2.09 -8.22
CA PHE A 23 1.13 1.93 -7.23
C PHE A 23 0.27 0.70 -7.50
N TRP A 24 -0.19 0.53 -8.74
CA TRP A 24 -1.01 -0.62 -9.12
C TRP A 24 -0.27 -1.94 -8.89
N ARG A 25 1.00 -2.02 -9.33
CA ARG A 25 1.83 -3.21 -9.21
C ARG A 25 2.09 -3.55 -7.75
N SER A 26 2.42 -2.55 -6.93
CA SER A 26 2.68 -2.73 -5.50
C SER A 26 1.42 -3.17 -4.74
N LEU A 27 0.27 -2.55 -5.01
CA LEU A 27 -1.02 -2.96 -4.44
C LEU A 27 -1.36 -4.41 -4.80
N LYS A 28 -1.15 -4.81 -6.05
CA LYS A 28 -1.38 -6.18 -6.51
C LYS A 28 -0.48 -7.18 -5.76
N ASN A 29 0.80 -6.87 -5.63
CA ASN A 29 1.76 -7.73 -4.91
C ASN A 29 1.37 -7.88 -3.44
N VAL A 30 1.05 -6.78 -2.75
CA VAL A 30 0.63 -6.82 -1.34
C VAL A 30 -0.66 -7.64 -1.15
N ASN A 31 -1.63 -7.48 -2.05
CA ASN A 31 -2.88 -8.24 -1.98
C ASN A 31 -2.67 -9.73 -2.24
N ASN A 32 -1.80 -10.09 -3.19
CA ASN A 32 -1.47 -11.50 -3.46
C ASN A 32 -0.79 -12.14 -2.25
N GLU A 33 0.16 -11.45 -1.63
CA GLU A 33 0.86 -11.98 -0.46
C GLU A 33 -0.09 -12.14 0.73
N ILE A 34 -0.96 -11.15 0.99
CA ILE A 34 -2.02 -11.25 2.00
C ILE A 34 -2.92 -12.46 1.71
N PHE A 35 -3.27 -12.69 0.44
CA PHE A 35 -4.08 -13.84 0.04
C PHE A 35 -3.36 -15.17 0.33
N HIS A 36 -2.07 -15.28 -0.01
CA HIS A 36 -1.29 -16.48 0.28
C HIS A 36 -1.19 -16.77 1.78
N ILE A 37 -0.88 -15.76 2.59
CA ILE A 37 -0.78 -15.89 4.06
C ILE A 37 -2.14 -16.31 4.65
N ALA A 38 -3.23 -15.66 4.22
CA ALA A 38 -4.57 -15.99 4.67
C ALA A 38 -4.98 -17.42 4.28
N ASN A 39 -4.62 -17.85 3.06
CA ASN A 39 -4.90 -19.20 2.58
C ASN A 39 -4.11 -20.28 3.32
N ASN A 40 -2.95 -19.92 3.88
CA ASN A 40 -2.13 -20.80 4.72
C ASN A 40 -2.58 -20.80 6.20
N ASN A 41 -3.67 -20.08 6.56
CA ASN A 41 -4.11 -19.85 7.94
C ASN A 41 -3.02 -19.22 8.84
N GLU A 42 -2.13 -18.46 8.23
CA GLU A 42 -1.08 -17.75 8.96
C GLU A 42 -1.55 -16.35 9.39
N PRO A 43 -1.03 -15.82 10.51
CA PRO A 43 -1.37 -14.48 10.94
C PRO A 43 -0.82 -13.44 9.95
N ILE A 44 -1.70 -12.60 9.42
CA ILE A 44 -1.30 -11.54 8.47
C ILE A 44 -0.50 -10.47 9.22
N PRO A 45 0.74 -10.17 8.80
CA PRO A 45 1.54 -9.12 9.42
C PRO A 45 0.85 -7.76 9.35
N PHE A 46 0.76 -7.06 10.48
CA PHE A 46 0.10 -5.75 10.54
C PHE A 46 0.72 -4.73 9.58
N ASP A 47 2.05 -4.77 9.38
CA ASP A 47 2.72 -3.88 8.44
C ASP A 47 2.24 -4.05 7.00
N MET A 48 1.84 -5.26 6.58
CA MET A 48 1.26 -5.46 5.25
C MET A 48 -0.10 -4.79 5.11
N ILE A 49 -0.94 -4.88 6.16
CA ILE A 49 -2.22 -4.18 6.20
C ILE A 49 -2.01 -2.66 6.18
N ARG A 50 -1.01 -2.18 6.91
CA ARG A 50 -0.60 -0.78 6.95
C ARG A 50 -0.15 -0.29 5.57
N TRP A 51 0.75 -1.02 4.91
CA TRP A 51 1.24 -0.67 3.57
C TRP A 51 0.14 -0.74 2.52
N ARG A 52 -0.77 -1.72 2.58
CA ARG A 52 -1.95 -1.77 1.71
C ARG A 52 -2.80 -0.50 1.85
N ALA A 53 -3.04 -0.05 3.08
CA ALA A 53 -3.80 1.17 3.33
C ALA A 53 -3.08 2.42 2.79
N ILE A 54 -1.77 2.54 3.04
CA ILE A 54 -0.94 3.65 2.55
C ILE A 54 -0.97 3.73 1.01
N LEU A 55 -0.69 2.61 0.33
CA LEU A 55 -0.64 2.57 -1.13
C LEU A 55 -2.00 2.89 -1.76
N LYS A 56 -3.09 2.36 -1.17
CA LYS A 56 -4.45 2.64 -1.65
C LYS A 56 -4.79 4.12 -1.52
N GLN A 57 -4.53 4.72 -0.35
CA GLN A 57 -4.82 6.13 -0.11
C GLN A 57 -3.95 7.06 -0.96
N ALA A 58 -2.66 6.77 -1.11
CA ALA A 58 -1.75 7.54 -1.95
C ALA A 58 -2.20 7.54 -3.42
N ARG A 59 -2.60 6.38 -3.97
CA ARG A 59 -3.13 6.26 -5.33
C ARG A 59 -4.45 7.03 -5.51
N MET A 60 -5.39 6.88 -4.57
CA MET A 60 -6.66 7.63 -4.60
C MET A 60 -6.42 9.13 -4.59
N LYS A 61 -5.46 9.60 -3.78
CA LYS A 61 -5.12 11.02 -3.67
C LYS A 61 -4.54 11.62 -4.97
N ARG A 62 -3.94 10.80 -5.82
CA ARG A 62 -3.51 11.21 -7.18
C ARG A 62 -4.66 11.34 -8.18
N GLY A 63 -5.89 11.00 -7.80
CA GLY A 63 -7.06 11.04 -8.69
C GLY A 63 -7.35 9.71 -9.39
N HIS A 64 -6.65 8.63 -9.04
CA HIS A 64 -6.90 7.29 -9.58
C HIS A 64 -7.65 6.44 -8.55
N ALA A 65 -8.99 6.47 -8.61
CA ALA A 65 -9.87 5.62 -7.80
C ALA A 65 -9.94 4.19 -8.35
#